data_AF-A0A842B6B5-F1
#
_entry.id   AF-A0A842B6B5-F1
#
_cell.length_a   1.000
_cell.length_b   1.000
_cell.length_c   1.000
_cell.angle_alpha   90.00
_cell.angle_beta   90.00
_cell.angle_gamma   90.00
#
_symmetry.space_group_name_H-M   'P 1'
#
loop_
_entity.id
_entity.type
_entity.pdbx_description
1 polymer ?
#
loop_
_entity_poly.entity_id
_entity_poly.type
_entity_poly.pdbx_seq_one_letter_code
_entity_poly.pdbx_strand_id
1 'polypeptide(L)'
;MSKLVEKINYILLSGTREARERRQHKAYLSECRRLQKQSDSELKTQYFLLLARSKSSYMTFIFIFGMLAIAFASALMSLVNGTSFNSTIFEKIGGDTMYQIAQVVFVFKVSIASFTGIIAFIVSICCIYETRRLNRQLLITEDELYKRRSE
;
A
#
# COMPACT_ATOMS: atom_id res chain seq x y z
N MET A 1 8.17 8.94 -37.77
CA MET A 1 7.87 8.70 -36.34
C MET A 1 6.39 8.31 -36.24
N SER A 2 6.06 7.15 -35.64
CA SER A 2 4.69 6.60 -35.76
C SER A 2 3.68 7.40 -34.90
N LYS A 3 2.44 7.56 -35.38
CA LYS A 3 1.32 8.19 -34.64
C LYS A 3 1.09 7.59 -33.24
N LEU A 4 1.57 6.36 -33.03
CA LEU A 4 1.47 5.63 -31.78
C LEU A 4 2.52 6.10 -30.76
N VAL A 5 3.75 6.39 -31.20
CA VAL A 5 4.80 7.01 -30.37
C VAL A 5 4.39 8.42 -29.95
N GLU A 6 3.73 9.16 -30.83
CA GLU A 6 3.24 10.52 -30.56
C GLU A 6 2.08 10.51 -29.55
N LYS A 7 1.15 9.54 -29.64
CA LYS A 7 0.10 9.31 -28.64
C LYS A 7 0.66 8.89 -27.28
N ILE A 8 1.63 7.99 -27.26
CA ILE A 8 2.28 7.54 -26.01
C ILE A 8 3.04 8.70 -25.37
N ASN A 9 3.80 9.48 -26.15
CA ASN A 9 4.46 10.69 -25.67
C ASN A 9 3.45 11.74 -25.22
N TYR A 10 2.32 11.93 -25.91
CA TYR A 10 1.28 12.85 -25.47
C TYR A 10 0.63 12.40 -24.15
N ILE A 11 0.43 11.10 -23.93
CA ILE A 11 -0.07 10.56 -22.66
C ILE A 11 0.97 10.71 -21.53
N LEU A 12 2.25 10.47 -21.83
CA LEU A 12 3.37 10.65 -20.89
C LEU A 12 3.60 12.14 -20.55
N LEU A 13 3.52 13.03 -21.55
CA LEU A 13 3.75 14.48 -21.42
C LEU A 13 2.51 15.24 -20.94
N SER A 14 1.28 14.77 -21.20
CA SER A 14 0.06 15.31 -20.54
C SER A 14 -0.01 14.95 -19.05
N GLY A 15 0.86 14.02 -18.62
CA GLY A 15 1.20 13.77 -17.23
C GLY A 15 2.31 14.67 -16.68
N THR A 16 2.57 15.86 -17.25
CA THR A 16 3.52 16.82 -16.67
C THR A 16 3.21 17.07 -15.19
N ARG A 17 4.25 17.23 -14.39
CA ARG A 17 4.16 17.58 -12.97
C ARG A 17 3.18 18.73 -12.73
N GLU A 18 3.18 19.71 -13.61
CA GLU A 18 2.27 20.86 -13.58
C GLU A 18 0.80 20.46 -13.76
N ALA A 19 0.47 19.55 -14.69
CA ALA A 19 -0.89 19.03 -14.85
C ALA A 19 -1.36 18.24 -13.61
N ARG A 20 -0.43 17.51 -12.96
CA ARG A 20 -0.70 16.80 -11.71
C ARG A 20 -0.93 17.77 -10.55
N GLU A 21 -0.11 18.81 -10.43
CA GLU A 21 -0.24 19.88 -9.43
C GLU A 21 -1.55 20.67 -9.62
N ARG A 22 -1.92 21.04 -10.85
CA ARG A 22 -3.21 21.68 -11.15
C ARG A 22 -4.41 20.83 -10.76
N ARG A 23 -4.37 19.52 -11.03
CA ARG A 23 -5.44 18.58 -10.60
C ARG A 23 -5.51 18.50 -9.07
N GLN A 24 -4.36 18.42 -8.40
CA GLN A 24 -4.30 18.37 -6.93
C GLN A 24 -4.81 19.68 -6.30
N HIS A 25 -4.46 20.82 -6.87
CA HIS A 25 -4.91 22.13 -6.41
C HIS A 25 -6.41 22.33 -6.65
N LYS A 26 -6.94 21.93 -7.81
CA LYS A 26 -8.38 21.95 -8.08
C LYS A 26 -9.16 21.08 -7.08
N ALA A 27 -8.65 19.89 -6.76
CA ALA A 27 -9.24 19.02 -5.74
C ALA A 27 -9.21 19.67 -4.35
N TYR A 28 -8.10 20.29 -3.97
CA TYR A 28 -7.98 21.05 -2.71
C TYR A 28 -9.05 22.15 -2.61
N LEU A 29 -9.15 23.02 -3.62
CA LEU A 29 -10.12 24.11 -3.63
C LEU A 29 -11.56 23.59 -3.56
N SER A 30 -11.86 22.46 -4.21
CA SER A 30 -13.18 21.84 -4.13
C SER A 30 -13.50 21.32 -2.73
N GLU A 31 -12.51 20.79 -2.02
CA GLU A 31 -12.65 20.32 -0.64
C GLU A 31 -12.90 21.50 0.31
N CYS A 32 -12.14 22.59 0.19
CA CYS A 32 -12.36 23.82 0.97
C CYS A 32 -13.77 24.37 0.75
N ARG A 33 -14.24 24.48 -0.50
CA ARG A 33 -15.61 24.95 -0.78
C ARG A 33 -16.68 24.04 -0.19
N ARG A 34 -16.43 22.72 -0.11
CA ARG A 34 -17.34 21.78 0.54
C ARG A 34 -17.39 22.04 2.05
N LEU A 35 -16.23 22.20 2.68
CA LEU A 35 -16.09 22.47 4.12
C LEU A 35 -16.70 23.82 4.51
N GLN A 36 -16.54 24.85 3.69
CA GLN A 36 -17.13 26.18 3.92
C GLN A 36 -18.66 26.16 4.03
N LYS A 37 -19.33 25.21 3.37
CA LYS A 37 -20.79 25.06 3.43
C LYS A 37 -21.27 24.37 4.70
N GLN A 38 -20.38 23.76 5.48
CA GLN A 38 -20.73 23.05 6.70
C GLN A 38 -20.84 24.01 7.88
N SER A 39 -21.71 23.67 8.83
CA SER A 39 -21.79 24.38 10.11
C SER A 39 -20.55 24.09 10.98
N ASP A 40 -20.25 24.95 11.95
CA ASP A 40 -19.09 24.77 12.84
C ASP A 40 -19.15 23.47 13.64
N SER A 41 -20.35 23.04 14.04
CA SER A 41 -20.57 21.78 14.75
C SER A 41 -20.29 20.57 13.85
N GLU A 42 -20.72 20.61 12.58
CA GLU A 42 -20.42 19.59 11.59
C GLU A 42 -18.92 19.51 11.29
N LEU A 43 -18.26 20.66 11.14
CA LEU A 43 -16.83 20.75 10.84
C LEU A 43 -15.99 20.15 11.99
N LYS A 44 -16.33 20.48 13.24
CA LYS A 44 -15.72 19.89 14.45
C LYS A 44 -15.96 18.38 14.53
N THR A 45 -17.18 17.93 14.27
CA THR A 45 -17.52 16.50 14.29
C THR A 45 -16.71 15.74 13.23
N GLN A 46 -16.63 16.28 12.02
CA GLN A 46 -15.84 15.71 10.93
C GLN A 46 -14.35 15.66 11.29
N TYR A 47 -13.81 16.70 11.92
CA TYR A 47 -12.43 16.72 12.41
C TYR A 47 -12.16 15.60 13.42
N PHE A 48 -13.02 15.44 14.44
CA PHE A 48 -12.85 14.37 15.44
C PHE A 48 -12.98 12.97 14.83
N LEU A 49 -13.91 12.77 13.90
CA LEU A 49 -14.06 11.51 13.18
C LEU A 49 -12.83 11.18 12.34
N LEU A 50 -12.29 12.17 11.60
CA LEU A 50 -11.06 11.99 10.82
C LEU A 50 -9.85 11.71 11.71
N LEU A 51 -9.75 12.38 12.85
CA LEU A 51 -8.68 12.17 13.83
C LEU A 51 -8.75 10.74 14.42
N ALA A 52 -9.93 10.29 14.83
CA ALA A 52 -10.15 8.94 15.33
C ALA A 52 -9.82 7.89 14.25
N ARG A 53 -10.28 8.12 13.00
CA ARG A 53 -10.00 7.23 11.87
C ARG A 53 -8.52 7.19 11.51
N SER A 54 -7.82 8.32 11.56
CA SER A 54 -6.36 8.37 11.32
C SER A 54 -5.60 7.53 12.36
N LYS A 55 -5.93 7.69 13.66
CA LYS A 55 -5.33 6.88 14.74
C LYS A 55 -5.64 5.38 14.58
N SER A 56 -6.89 5.04 14.27
CA SER A 56 -7.32 3.66 14.07
C SER A 56 -6.63 3.03 12.85
N SER A 57 -6.50 3.76 11.74
CA SER A 57 -5.83 3.32 10.52
C SER A 57 -4.34 3.02 10.78
N TYR A 58 -3.67 3.85 11.59
CA TYR A 58 -2.27 3.61 11.99
C TYR A 58 -2.10 2.32 12.82
N MET A 59 -2.99 2.07 13.79
CA MET A 59 -2.95 0.83 14.58
C MET A 59 -3.26 -0.41 13.72
N THR A 60 -4.22 -0.28 12.82
CA THR A 60 -4.58 -1.33 11.87
C THR A 60 -3.41 -1.64 10.93
N PHE A 61 -2.71 -0.61 10.46
CA PHE A 61 -1.50 -0.75 9.65
C PHE A 61 -0.41 -1.53 10.38
N ILE A 62 -0.08 -1.16 11.62
CA ILE A 62 0.91 -1.87 12.44
C ILE A 62 0.53 -3.34 12.59
N PHE A 63 -0.74 -3.61 12.91
CA PHE A 63 -1.23 -4.97 13.09
C PHE A 63 -1.10 -5.80 11.81
N ILE A 64 -1.56 -5.28 10.67
CA ILE A 64 -1.48 -5.97 9.37
C ILE A 64 -0.03 -6.22 8.97
N PHE A 65 0.85 -5.23 9.14
CA PHE A 65 2.27 -5.40 8.86
C PHE A 65 2.92 -6.43 9.77
N GLY A 66 2.59 -6.44 11.07
CA GLY A 66 3.07 -7.44 12.01
C GLY A 66 2.66 -8.86 11.59
N MET A 67 1.39 -9.05 11.22
CA MET A 67 0.88 -10.34 10.74
C MET A 67 1.56 -10.78 9.43
N LEU A 68 1.77 -9.86 8.48
CA LEU A 68 2.47 -10.15 7.24
C LEU A 68 3.95 -10.49 7.47
N ALA A 69 4.62 -9.82 8.41
CA ALA A 69 6.00 -10.11 8.77
C ALA A 69 6.15 -11.51 9.38
N ILE A 70 5.23 -11.91 10.28
CA ILE A 70 5.19 -13.26 10.85
C ILE A 70 4.95 -14.30 9.75
N ALA A 71 3.99 -14.06 8.85
CA ALA A 71 3.70 -14.96 7.73
C ALA A 71 4.90 -15.10 6.78
N PHE A 72 5.57 -13.99 6.46
CA PHE A 72 6.76 -13.99 5.62
C PHE A 72 7.94 -14.71 6.29
N ALA A 73 8.19 -14.45 7.58
CA ALA A 73 9.24 -15.14 8.35
C ALA A 73 8.98 -16.66 8.41
N SER A 74 7.72 -17.07 8.61
CA SER A 74 7.33 -18.49 8.60
C SER A 74 7.53 -19.13 7.23
N ALA A 75 7.18 -18.43 6.14
CA ALA A 75 7.42 -18.90 4.78
C ALA A 75 8.92 -19.02 4.47
N LEU A 76 9.72 -18.04 4.90
CA LEU A 76 11.17 -18.04 4.73
C LEU A 76 11.82 -19.19 5.53
N MET A 77 11.41 -19.40 6.78
CA MET A 77 11.90 -20.50 7.61
C MET A 77 11.53 -21.87 7.02
N SER A 78 10.32 -22.01 6.46
CA SER A 78 9.90 -23.22 5.73
C SER A 78 10.69 -23.46 4.44
N LEU A 79 11.13 -22.39 3.78
CA LEU A 79 12.04 -22.43 2.63
C LEU A 79 13.43 -22.90 3.05
N VAL A 80 14.04 -22.25 4.05
CA VAL A 80 15.39 -22.58 4.56
C VAL A 80 15.44 -24.02 5.08
N ASN A 81 14.47 -24.43 5.91
CA ASN A 81 14.38 -25.80 6.42
C ASN A 81 14.05 -26.81 5.30
N GLY A 82 13.31 -26.39 4.28
CA GLY A 82 13.04 -27.20 3.08
C GLY A 82 14.30 -27.44 2.25
N THR A 83 15.14 -26.41 2.10
CA THR A 83 16.41 -26.53 1.37
C THR A 83 17.41 -27.44 2.08
N SER A 84 17.53 -27.37 3.41
CA SER A 84 18.41 -28.26 4.18
C SER A 84 17.89 -29.70 4.21
N PHE A 85 16.58 -29.91 4.25
CA PHE A 85 15.99 -31.26 4.19
C PHE A 85 16.18 -31.89 2.80
N ASN A 86 16.00 -31.11 1.74
CA ASN A 86 16.26 -31.56 0.37
C ASN A 86 17.73 -31.96 0.18
N SER A 87 18.69 -31.13 0.63
CA SER A 87 20.13 -31.48 0.50
C SER A 87 20.49 -32.77 1.26
N THR A 88 19.90 -33.00 2.43
CA THR A 88 20.16 -34.20 3.24
C THR A 88 19.53 -35.47 2.64
N ILE A 89 18.35 -35.35 2.01
CA ILE A 89 17.72 -36.46 1.27
C ILE A 89 18.53 -36.80 0.00
N PHE A 90 19.05 -35.77 -0.68
CA PHE A 90 19.86 -35.95 -1.88
C PHE A 90 21.15 -36.71 -1.62
N GLU A 91 21.84 -36.40 -0.52
CA GLU A 91 23.05 -37.12 -0.14
C GLU A 91 22.79 -38.57 0.29
N LYS A 92 21.62 -38.89 0.86
CA LYS A 92 21.37 -40.21 1.48
C LYS A 92 20.64 -41.22 0.60
N ILE A 93 19.83 -40.82 -0.38
CA ILE A 93 18.86 -41.73 -1.03
C ILE A 93 19.10 -41.93 -2.54
N GLY A 94 19.85 -41.06 -3.22
CA GLY A 94 20.38 -41.33 -4.56
C GLY A 94 19.38 -41.81 -5.63
N GLY A 95 18.13 -41.31 -5.60
CA GLY A 95 17.08 -41.72 -6.55
C GLY A 95 16.50 -40.55 -7.36
N ASP A 96 16.48 -40.66 -8.68
CA ASP A 96 15.98 -39.63 -9.62
C ASP A 96 14.53 -39.18 -9.35
N THR A 97 13.66 -40.09 -8.90
CA THR A 97 12.26 -39.77 -8.58
C THR A 97 12.11 -38.91 -7.32
N MET A 98 12.93 -39.14 -6.29
CA MET A 98 12.98 -38.28 -5.10
C MET A 98 13.49 -36.87 -5.46
N TYR A 99 14.37 -36.78 -6.46
CA TYR A 99 14.89 -35.50 -6.98
C TYR A 99 13.82 -34.64 -7.63
N GLN A 100 13.03 -35.24 -8.50
CA GLN A 100 11.94 -34.52 -9.16
C GLN A 100 10.88 -34.05 -8.17
N ILE A 101 10.53 -34.87 -7.17
CA ILE A 101 9.54 -34.49 -6.14
C ILE A 101 10.05 -33.32 -5.30
N ALA A 102 11.31 -33.37 -4.83
CA ALA A 102 11.90 -32.30 -4.03
C ALA A 102 12.01 -30.98 -4.80
N GLN A 103 12.30 -31.02 -6.10
CA GLN A 103 12.29 -29.83 -6.96
C GLN A 103 10.89 -29.24 -7.09
N VAL A 104 9.86 -30.06 -7.33
CA VAL A 104 8.46 -29.58 -7.43
C VAL A 104 8.02 -28.91 -6.13
N VAL A 105 8.34 -29.51 -4.97
CA VAL A 105 8.03 -28.93 -3.66
C VAL A 105 8.79 -27.63 -3.42
N PHE A 106 10.05 -27.54 -3.84
CA PHE A 106 10.84 -26.31 -3.73
C PHE A 106 10.24 -25.18 -4.57
N VAL A 107 9.93 -25.43 -5.84
CA VAL A 107 9.29 -24.45 -6.73
C VAL A 107 7.98 -23.96 -6.12
N PHE A 108 7.14 -24.87 -5.62
CA PHE A 108 5.87 -24.51 -4.99
C PHE A 108 6.05 -23.62 -3.76
N LYS A 109 7.02 -23.92 -2.88
CA LYS A 109 7.34 -23.10 -1.70
C LYS A 109 7.84 -21.70 -2.08
N VAL A 110 8.72 -21.60 -3.10
CA VAL A 110 9.21 -20.32 -3.61
C VAL A 110 8.06 -19.50 -4.21
N SER A 111 7.15 -20.14 -4.95
CA SER A 111 5.96 -19.48 -5.49
C SER A 111 5.06 -18.92 -4.38
N ILE A 112 4.78 -19.69 -3.32
CA ILE A 112 3.96 -19.19 -2.21
C ILE A 112 4.63 -17.97 -1.55
N ALA A 113 5.93 -18.05 -1.26
CA ALA A 113 6.65 -16.94 -0.63
C ALA A 113 6.65 -15.67 -1.49
N SER A 114 6.80 -15.80 -2.82
CA SER A 114 6.76 -14.65 -3.73
C SER A 114 5.36 -14.05 -3.84
N PHE A 115 4.31 -14.87 -3.89
CA PHE A 115 2.92 -14.38 -3.83
C PHE A 115 2.62 -13.65 -2.52
N THR A 116 3.04 -14.17 -1.38
CA THR A 116 2.88 -13.49 -0.08
C THR A 116 3.62 -12.14 -0.07
N GLY A 117 4.82 -12.08 -0.64
CA GLY A 117 5.58 -10.82 -0.77
C GLY A 117 4.85 -9.78 -1.63
N ILE A 118 4.27 -10.18 -2.77
CA ILE A 118 3.50 -9.28 -3.64
C ILE A 118 2.26 -8.75 -2.91
N ILE A 119 1.52 -9.61 -2.20
CA ILE A 119 0.35 -9.21 -1.42
C ILE A 119 0.76 -8.19 -0.35
N ALA A 120 1.84 -8.46 0.39
CA ALA A 120 2.34 -7.54 1.39
C ALA A 120 2.70 -6.17 0.78
N PHE A 121 3.34 -6.16 -0.39
CA PHE A 121 3.68 -4.93 -1.11
C PHE A 121 2.44 -4.12 -1.54
N ILE A 122 1.42 -4.78 -2.10
CA ILE A 122 0.15 -4.12 -2.51
C ILE A 122 -0.54 -3.52 -1.29
N VAL A 123 -0.68 -4.30 -0.21
CA VAL A 123 -1.29 -3.84 1.06
C VAL A 123 -0.53 -2.62 1.59
N SER A 124 0.80 -2.63 1.54
CA SER A 124 1.65 -1.51 1.94
C SER A 124 1.33 -0.23 1.16
N ILE A 125 1.23 -0.33 -0.16
CA ILE A 125 0.88 0.81 -1.03
C ILE A 125 -0.50 1.35 -0.69
N CYS A 126 -1.50 0.47 -0.53
CA CYS A 126 -2.85 0.84 -0.18
C CYS A 126 -2.91 1.59 1.16
N CYS A 127 -2.21 1.09 2.19
CA CYS A 127 -2.17 1.73 3.49
C CYS A 127 -1.47 3.10 3.46
N ILE A 128 -0.36 3.23 2.74
CA ILE A 128 0.33 4.52 2.55
C ILE A 128 -0.60 5.52 1.86
N TYR A 129 -1.33 5.07 0.84
CA TYR A 129 -2.29 5.90 0.12
C TYR A 129 -3.43 6.37 1.02
N GLU A 130 -4.04 5.48 1.80
CA GLU A 130 -5.10 5.84 2.75
C GLU A 130 -4.61 6.81 3.82
N THR A 131 -3.43 6.56 4.40
CA THR A 131 -2.82 7.45 5.41
C THR A 131 -2.59 8.85 4.84
N ARG A 132 -2.02 8.96 3.62
CA ARG A 132 -1.81 10.25 2.96
C ARG A 132 -3.12 10.98 2.68
N ARG A 133 -4.16 10.24 2.27
CA ARG A 133 -5.49 10.80 2.02
C ARG A 133 -6.12 11.34 3.31
N LEU A 134 -6.10 10.56 4.39
CA LEU A 134 -6.65 10.95 5.69
C LEU A 134 -5.92 12.17 6.27
N ASN A 135 -4.57 12.16 6.27
CA ASN A 135 -3.78 13.29 6.74
C ASN A 135 -4.06 14.57 5.95
N ARG A 136 -4.21 14.45 4.62
CA ARG A 136 -4.58 15.60 3.78
C ARG A 136 -5.95 16.15 4.17
N GLN A 137 -6.95 15.31 4.35
CA GLN A 137 -8.29 15.76 4.74
C GLN A 137 -8.30 16.39 6.14
N LEU A 138 -7.53 15.84 7.06
CA LEU A 138 -7.38 16.35 8.42
C LEU A 138 -6.76 17.76 8.41
N LEU A 139 -5.66 17.95 7.67
CA LEU A 139 -5.00 19.25 7.51
C LEU A 139 -5.92 20.32 6.90
N ILE A 140 -6.68 19.98 5.86
CA ILE A 140 -7.62 20.95 5.23
C ILE A 140 -8.73 21.34 6.22
N THR A 141 -9.25 20.36 6.97
CA THR A 141 -10.32 20.60 7.96
C THR A 141 -9.80 21.45 9.13
N GLU A 142 -8.56 21.21 9.57
CA GLU A 142 -7.89 21.98 10.62
C GLU A 142 -7.65 23.44 10.18
N ASP A 143 -7.16 23.65 8.96
CA ASP A 143 -6.95 24.99 8.39
C ASP A 143 -8.26 25.80 8.33
N GLU A 144 -9.36 25.15 7.91
CA GLU A 144 -10.67 25.81 7.85
C GLU A 144 -11.23 26.13 9.26
N LEU A 145 -11.00 25.26 10.24
CA LEU A 145 -11.35 25.51 11.65
C LEU A 145 -10.54 26.65 12.28
N TYR A 146 -9.30 26.85 11.83
CA TYR A 146 -8.45 27.95 12.31
C TYR A 146 -8.94 29.28 11.74
N LYS A 147 -9.22 29.35 10.44
CA LYS A 147 -9.74 30.57 9.79
C LYS A 147 -11.02 31.08 10.43
N ARG A 148 -11.99 30.21 10.69
CA ARG A 148 -13.25 30.59 11.36
C ARG A 148 -13.08 31.03 12.81
N ARG A 149 -11.97 30.66 13.47
CA ARG A 149 -11.65 31.13 14.83
C ARG A 149 -10.93 32.47 14.85
N SER A 150 -10.31 32.86 13.74
CA SER A 150 -9.62 34.15 13.59
C SER A 150 -10.51 35.27 13.03
N GLU A 151 -11.70 34.92 12.52
CA GLU A 151 -12.78 35.85 12.14
C GLU A 151 -13.68 36.15 13.34
#